data_AF-A0A925TGK9-F1
#
_entry.id   AF-A0A925TGK9-F1
#
_cell.length_a   1.000
_cell.length_b   1.000
_cell.length_c   1.000
_cell.angle_alpha   90.00
_cell.angle_beta   90.00
_cell.angle_gamma   90.00
#
_symmetry.space_group_name_H-M   'P 1'
#
loop_
_entity.id
_entity.type
_entity.pdbx_description
1 polymer ?
#
loop_
_entity_poly.entity_id
_entity_poly.type
_entity_poly.pdbx_seq_one_letter_code
_entity_poly.pdbx_strand_id
1 'polypeptide(L)'
;MAGELASIAIPEADSRLGQIIRNDLLSAMRPAGTASNDRYRLELKQASSRTNIIEKKQPNVTRNAVSVSVKFSLLDGAKEVYSGKTFSQVSYDVVRQPFADMQAENDAVERAAHELSADIRTRLASYFATH
;
A
#
# COMPACT_ATOMS: atom_id res chain seq x y z
N MET A 1 9.09 13.95 -15.02
CA MET A 1 9.27 12.64 -14.35
C MET A 1 9.62 12.75 -12.86
N ALA A 2 10.88 12.91 -12.41
CA ALA A 2 11.19 12.90 -10.96
C ALA A 2 10.57 14.06 -10.16
N GLY A 3 10.47 15.25 -10.76
CA GLY A 3 9.89 16.44 -10.10
C GLY A 3 8.36 16.39 -9.92
N GLU A 4 7.63 15.67 -10.78
CA GLU A 4 6.16 15.57 -10.69
C GLU A 4 5.72 14.61 -9.59
N LEU A 5 6.44 13.48 -9.44
CA LEU A 5 6.25 12.56 -8.31
C LEU A 5 6.51 13.26 -6.97
N ALA A 6 7.54 14.11 -6.90
CA ALA A 6 7.86 14.87 -5.71
C ALA A 6 6.85 16.00 -5.38
N SER A 7 5.91 16.28 -6.30
CA SER A 7 4.87 17.31 -6.17
C SER A 7 3.50 16.72 -5.77
N ILE A 8 3.46 15.45 -5.36
CA ILE A 8 2.24 14.76 -4.90
C ILE A 8 2.12 14.88 -3.38
N ALA A 9 1.06 15.55 -2.91
CA ALA A 9 0.64 15.53 -1.52
C ALA A 9 -0.11 14.23 -1.21
N ILE A 10 0.32 13.53 -0.16
CA ILE A 10 -0.37 12.33 0.35
C ILE A 10 -0.97 12.70 1.72
N PRO A 11 -2.32 12.78 1.82
CA PRO A 11 -3.01 13.15 3.04
C PRO A 11 -2.76 12.10 4.12
N GLU A 12 -3.04 12.50 5.37
CA GLU A 12 -2.94 11.60 6.50
C GLU A 12 -3.90 10.42 6.36
N ALA A 13 -3.46 9.25 6.81
CA ALA A 13 -4.25 8.04 6.77
C ALA A 13 -4.76 7.70 8.18
N ASP A 14 -6.05 7.40 8.29
CA ASP A 14 -6.67 6.93 9.54
C ASP A 14 -6.27 5.47 9.88
N SER A 15 -5.73 4.81 8.86
CA SER A 15 -5.12 3.48 8.76
C SER A 15 -3.71 3.26 9.31
N ARG A 16 -3.39 2.28 10.19
CA ARG A 16 -1.98 1.80 10.30
C ARG A 16 -1.47 1.37 8.92
N LEU A 17 -2.29 0.63 8.18
CA LEU A 17 -2.01 0.18 6.82
C LEU A 17 -1.82 1.35 5.86
N GLY A 18 -2.72 2.34 5.93
CA GLY A 18 -2.61 3.54 5.11
C GLY A 18 -1.38 4.39 5.44
N GLN A 19 -0.97 4.45 6.71
CA GLN A 19 0.24 5.18 7.14
C GLN A 19 1.51 4.50 6.63
N ILE A 20 1.58 3.16 6.63
CA ILE A 20 2.72 2.44 6.03
C ILE A 20 2.83 2.76 4.54
N ILE A 21 1.71 2.64 3.80
CA ILE A 21 1.68 2.97 2.37
C ILE A 21 2.10 4.42 2.14
N ARG A 22 1.56 5.36 2.90
CA ARG A 22 1.90 6.78 2.81
C ARG A 22 3.39 7.02 3.03
N ASN A 23 3.96 6.45 4.09
CA ASN A 23 5.36 6.64 4.43
C ASN A 23 6.29 6.10 3.35
N ASP A 24 5.98 4.92 2.80
CA ASP A 24 6.73 4.35 1.69
C ASP A 24 6.66 5.22 0.43
N LEU A 25 5.46 5.69 0.07
CA LEU A 25 5.27 6.54 -1.10
C LEU A 25 6.01 7.87 -0.92
N LEU A 26 5.93 8.49 0.26
CA LEU A 26 6.68 9.71 0.58
C LEU A 26 8.19 9.47 0.48
N SER A 27 8.70 8.39 1.09
CA SER A 27 10.13 8.06 1.04
C SER A 27 10.62 7.82 -0.39
N ALA A 28 9.81 7.15 -1.22
CA ALA A 28 10.18 6.81 -2.59
C ALA A 28 10.00 7.96 -3.58
N MET A 29 9.04 8.87 -3.37
CA MET A 29 8.74 9.98 -4.29
C MET A 29 9.40 11.30 -3.91
N ARG A 30 9.70 11.51 -2.62
CA ARG A 30 10.32 12.73 -2.10
C ARG A 30 11.64 12.39 -1.38
N PRO A 31 12.72 12.11 -2.14
CA PRO A 31 14.06 12.05 -1.56
C PRO A 31 14.39 13.32 -0.76
N ALA A 32 15.23 13.20 0.25
CA ALA A 32 15.63 14.35 1.07
C ALA A 32 16.17 15.49 0.18
N GLY A 33 15.57 16.69 0.31
CA GLY A 33 15.95 17.88 -0.45
C GLY A 33 15.16 18.15 -1.74
N THR A 34 14.20 17.30 -2.12
CA THR A 34 13.37 17.50 -3.34
C THR A 34 11.95 17.99 -3.03
N ALA A 35 11.75 18.74 -1.96
CA ALA A 35 10.44 19.29 -1.62
C ALA A 35 9.99 20.29 -2.70
N SER A 36 9.08 19.84 -3.57
CA SER A 36 8.41 20.69 -4.58
C SER A 36 7.07 21.20 -4.06
N ASN A 37 6.50 22.18 -4.75
CA ASN A 37 5.15 22.69 -4.47
C ASN A 37 4.12 21.58 -4.75
N ASP A 38 3.22 21.32 -3.81
CA ASP A 38 2.25 20.23 -3.86
C ASP A 38 1.16 20.52 -4.91
N ARG A 39 1.41 20.18 -6.17
CA ARG A 39 0.48 20.38 -7.29
C ARG A 39 -0.62 19.31 -7.33
N TYR A 40 -0.24 18.07 -7.05
CA TYR A 40 -1.15 16.93 -7.11
C TYR A 40 -1.49 16.45 -5.71
N ARG A 41 -2.67 15.84 -5.53
CA ARG A 41 -3.08 15.19 -4.28
C ARG A 41 -3.44 13.73 -4.53
N LEU A 42 -2.84 12.80 -3.79
CA LEU A 42 -3.16 11.39 -3.86
C LEU A 42 -4.07 10.99 -2.70
N GLU A 43 -5.35 10.75 -2.97
CA GLU A 43 -6.29 10.24 -1.97
C GLU A 43 -6.28 8.71 -1.91
N LEU A 44 -6.19 8.13 -0.71
CA LEU A 44 -6.30 6.71 -0.44
C LEU A 44 -7.62 6.45 0.30
N LYS A 45 -8.62 5.83 -0.36
CA LYS A 45 -9.99 5.77 0.19
C LYS A 45 -10.32 4.55 1.03
N GLN A 46 -9.73 3.39 0.76
CA GLN A 46 -10.12 2.14 1.42
C GLN A 46 -8.94 1.17 1.49
N ALA A 47 -8.15 1.24 2.56
CA ALA A 47 -7.04 0.34 2.82
C ALA A 47 -7.51 -0.72 3.83
N SER A 48 -8.07 -1.84 3.33
CA SER A 48 -8.63 -2.90 4.19
C SER A 48 -7.86 -4.21 4.01
N SER A 49 -7.53 -4.86 5.13
CA SER A 49 -7.03 -6.24 5.17
C SER A 49 -8.18 -7.21 5.43
N ARG A 50 -8.16 -8.36 4.76
CA ARG A 50 -9.05 -9.50 5.00
C ARG A 50 -8.21 -10.75 5.12
N THR A 51 -8.42 -11.51 6.18
CA THR A 51 -7.75 -12.80 6.37
C THR A 51 -8.60 -13.89 5.71
N ASN A 52 -8.07 -14.49 4.64
CA ASN A 52 -8.62 -15.65 3.94
C ASN A 52 -7.84 -16.90 4.39
N ILE A 53 -8.56 -17.95 4.78
CA ILE A 53 -7.95 -19.21 5.23
C ILE A 53 -7.73 -20.10 4.00
N ILE A 54 -6.49 -20.53 3.76
CA ILE A 54 -6.16 -21.52 2.73
C ILE A 54 -5.83 -22.83 3.46
N GLU A 55 -6.84 -23.65 3.74
CA GLU A 55 -6.61 -24.92 4.42
C GLU A 55 -5.87 -25.91 3.52
N LYS A 56 -4.54 -25.94 3.65
CA LYS A 56 -3.73 -27.10 3.26
C LYS A 56 -3.39 -27.87 4.53
N LYS A 57 -4.22 -28.86 4.88
CA LYS A 57 -4.02 -29.68 6.09
C LYS A 57 -2.72 -30.48 5.96
N GLN A 58 -1.66 -29.97 6.55
CA GLN A 58 -0.53 -30.77 6.99
C GLN A 58 -0.66 -31.03 8.50
N PRO A 59 -0.03 -32.08 9.06
CA PRO A 59 -0.24 -32.46 10.45
C PRO A 59 0.02 -31.33 11.47
N ASN A 60 0.90 -30.37 11.14
CA ASN A 60 1.46 -29.41 12.10
C ASN A 60 1.42 -27.92 11.69
N VAL A 61 1.01 -27.57 10.46
CA VAL A 61 1.01 -26.17 9.97
C VAL A 61 -0.25 -25.88 9.16
N THR A 62 -0.94 -24.78 9.48
CA THR A 62 -2.03 -24.22 8.67
C THR A 62 -1.53 -22.97 7.96
N ARG A 63 -1.82 -22.82 6.67
CA ARG A 63 -1.43 -21.62 5.92
C ARG A 63 -2.61 -20.67 5.78
N ASN A 64 -2.46 -19.44 6.25
CA ASN A 64 -3.44 -18.38 6.06
C ASN A 64 -2.92 -17.38 5.02
N ALA A 65 -3.80 -16.53 4.51
CA ALA A 65 -3.43 -15.43 3.64
C ALA A 65 -4.15 -14.15 4.04
N VAL A 66 -3.40 -13.07 4.15
CA VAL A 66 -3.94 -11.72 4.26
C VAL A 66 -4.09 -11.17 2.85
N SER A 67 -5.28 -10.70 2.51
CA SER A 67 -5.57 -9.97 1.28
C SER A 67 -5.84 -8.53 1.61
N VAL A 68 -5.05 -7.61 1.07
CA VAL A 68 -5.21 -6.18 1.25
C VAL A 68 -5.62 -5.56 -0.08
N SER A 69 -6.58 -4.65 -0.06
CA SER A 69 -6.92 -3.85 -1.24
C SER A 69 -6.97 -2.38 -0.90
N VAL A 70 -6.50 -1.55 -1.84
CA VAL A 70 -6.44 -0.09 -1.75
C VAL A 70 -6.99 0.52 -3.03
N LYS A 71 -7.91 1.48 -2.88
CA LYS A 71 -8.32 2.38 -3.95
C LYS A 71 -7.61 3.72 -3.80
N PHE A 72 -7.08 4.23 -4.89
CA PHE A 72 -6.36 5.49 -4.91
C PHE A 72 -6.86 6.39 -6.06
N SER A 73 -6.85 7.70 -5.81
CA SER A 73 -7.19 8.73 -6.79
C SER A 73 -6.16 9.85 -6.72
N LEU A 74 -5.62 10.27 -7.87
CA LEU A 74 -4.75 11.41 -8.05
C LEU A 74 -5.60 12.59 -8.55
N LEU A 75 -5.53 13.70 -7.84
CA LEU A 75 -6.22 14.94 -8.15
C LEU A 75 -5.21 16.04 -8.54
N ASP A 76 -5.50 16.82 -9.58
CA ASP A 76 -4.86 18.11 -9.88
C ASP A 76 -5.86 19.21 -9.48
N GLY A 77 -5.64 19.82 -8.33
CA GLY A 77 -6.63 20.68 -7.68
C GLY A 77 -7.94 19.94 -7.34
N ALA A 78 -9.04 20.31 -7.99
CA ALA A 78 -10.35 19.68 -7.80
C ALA A 78 -10.68 18.58 -8.84
N LYS A 79 -9.80 18.37 -9.82
CA LYS A 79 -10.05 17.43 -10.92
C LYS A 79 -9.31 16.11 -10.66
N GLU A 80 -10.04 14.99 -10.66
CA GLU A 80 -9.42 13.66 -10.70
C GLU A 80 -8.75 13.46 -12.06
N VAL A 81 -7.43 13.25 -12.07
CA VAL A 81 -6.62 13.06 -13.28
C VAL A 81 -6.24 11.60 -13.51
N TYR A 82 -6.16 10.81 -12.43
CA TYR A 82 -5.90 9.39 -12.51
C TYR A 82 -6.52 8.68 -11.31
N SER A 83 -7.08 7.49 -11.50
CA SER A 83 -7.54 6.68 -10.37
C SER A 83 -7.36 5.20 -10.67
N GLY A 84 -7.28 4.42 -9.62
CA GLY A 84 -7.00 3.00 -9.72
C GLY A 84 -7.32 2.23 -8.45
N LYS A 85 -7.29 0.91 -8.59
CA LYS A 85 -7.40 -0.02 -7.49
C LYS A 85 -6.24 -1.01 -7.58
N THR A 86 -5.61 -1.27 -6.45
CA THR A 86 -4.58 -2.28 -6.29
C THR A 86 -4.93 -3.23 -5.15
N PHE A 87 -4.40 -4.44 -5.20
CA PHE A 87 -4.55 -5.45 -4.17
C PHE A 87 -3.28 -6.30 -4.08
N SER A 88 -2.98 -6.78 -2.88
CA SER A 88 -1.87 -7.69 -2.59
C SER A 88 -2.40 -8.81 -1.69
N GLN A 89 -1.86 -10.01 -1.88
CA GLN A 89 -2.20 -11.17 -1.07
C GLN A 89 -0.91 -11.84 -0.58
N VAL A 90 -0.72 -11.83 0.74
CA VAL A 90 0.47 -12.38 1.39
C VAL A 90 0.06 -13.53 2.29
N SER A 91 0.68 -14.68 2.10
CA SER A 91 0.46 -15.84 2.95
C SER A 91 1.34 -15.81 4.20
N TYR A 92 0.85 -16.37 5.30
CA TYR A 92 1.61 -16.61 6.52
C TYR A 92 1.26 -17.98 7.11
N ASP A 93 2.18 -18.54 7.89
CA ASP A 93 2.00 -19.83 8.53
C ASP A 93 1.48 -19.65 9.95
N VAL A 94 0.55 -20.53 10.34
CA VAL A 94 -0.09 -20.57 11.66
C VAL A 94 0.42 -21.81 12.37
N VAL A 95 1.04 -21.59 13.53
CA VAL A 95 1.69 -22.62 14.37
C VAL A 95 0.90 -22.89 15.65
N ARG A 96 -0.31 -22.32 15.80
CA ARG A 96 -1.21 -22.47 16.96
C ARG A 96 -0.61 -21.92 18.25
N GLN A 97 0.21 -20.89 18.13
CA GLN A 97 0.72 -20.11 19.25
C GLN A 97 0.18 -18.68 19.09
N PRO A 98 -0.72 -18.22 19.98
CA PRO A 98 -1.46 -16.98 19.78
C PRO A 98 -0.58 -15.75 19.47
N PHE A 99 0.57 -15.65 20.15
CA PHE A 99 1.50 -14.55 19.93
C PHE A 99 2.25 -14.67 18.59
N ALA A 100 2.73 -15.86 18.25
CA ALA A 100 3.45 -16.10 16.99
C ALA A 100 2.51 -15.91 15.79
N ASP A 101 1.27 -16.38 15.90
CA ASP A 101 0.26 -16.26 14.85
C ASP A 101 -0.16 -14.79 14.64
N MET A 102 -0.34 -14.02 15.72
CA MET A 102 -0.62 -12.58 15.65
C MET A 102 0.56 -11.81 15.01
N GLN A 103 1.79 -12.16 15.39
CA GLN A 103 2.98 -11.53 14.83
C GLN A 103 3.11 -11.84 13.33
N ALA A 104 2.89 -13.09 12.92
CA ALA A 104 2.94 -13.53 11.53
C ALA A 104 1.84 -12.86 10.68
N GLU A 105 0.64 -12.66 11.24
CA GLU A 105 -0.43 -11.91 10.58
C GLU A 105 -0.06 -10.43 10.40
N ASN A 106 0.45 -9.77 11.45
CA ASN A 106 0.89 -8.37 11.38
C ASN A 106 2.00 -8.16 10.35
N ASP A 107 3.00 -9.05 10.34
CA ASP A 107 4.08 -9.06 9.36
C ASP A 107 3.57 -9.28 7.92
N ALA A 108 2.58 -10.16 7.74
CA ALA A 108 1.93 -10.33 6.43
C ALA A 108 1.17 -9.07 5.98
N VAL A 109 0.48 -8.38 6.90
CA VAL A 109 -0.19 -7.10 6.61
C VAL A 109 0.82 -6.02 6.20
N GLU A 110 1.95 -5.93 6.90
CA GLU A 110 3.02 -4.97 6.59
C GLU A 110 3.64 -5.23 5.23
N ARG A 111 3.99 -6.50 4.93
CA ARG A 111 4.47 -6.88 3.59
C ARG A 111 3.47 -6.52 2.49
N ALA A 112 2.19 -6.79 2.71
CA ALA A 112 1.16 -6.44 1.73
C ALA A 112 1.06 -4.92 1.52
N ALA A 113 1.22 -4.12 2.58
CA ALA A 113 1.25 -2.67 2.47
C ALA A 113 2.46 -2.17 1.64
N HIS A 114 3.65 -2.74 1.85
CA HIS A 114 4.85 -2.42 1.07
C HIS A 114 4.73 -2.81 -0.42
N GLU A 115 4.11 -3.95 -0.73
CA GLU A 115 3.85 -4.33 -2.12
C GLU A 115 2.87 -3.37 -2.80
N LEU A 116 1.81 -2.97 -2.09
CA LEU A 116 0.83 -2.02 -2.60
C LEU A 116 1.43 -0.64 -2.84
N SER A 117 2.29 -0.16 -1.93
CA SER A 117 2.97 1.13 -2.10
C SER A 117 3.87 1.11 -3.35
N ALA A 118 4.61 0.02 -3.58
CA ALA A 118 5.43 -0.15 -4.78
C ALA A 118 4.59 -0.18 -6.08
N ASP A 119 3.45 -0.87 -6.08
CA ASP A 119 2.54 -0.92 -7.23
C ASP A 119 1.93 0.45 -7.53
N ILE A 120 1.40 1.15 -6.50
CA ILE A 120 0.84 2.51 -6.65
C ILE A 120 1.91 3.45 -7.22
N ARG A 121 3.13 3.42 -6.68
CA ARG A 121 4.24 4.24 -7.20
C ARG A 121 4.52 3.94 -8.67
N THR A 122 4.58 2.67 -9.05
CA THR A 122 4.87 2.26 -10.43
C THR A 122 3.79 2.74 -11.40
N ARG A 123 2.52 2.65 -10.99
CA ARG A 123 1.39 3.16 -11.77
C ARG A 123 1.43 4.68 -11.93
N LEU A 124 1.71 5.41 -10.85
CA LEU A 124 1.87 6.87 -10.89
C LEU A 124 3.06 7.27 -11.76
N ALA A 125 4.22 6.62 -11.61
CA ALA A 125 5.39 6.86 -12.45
C ALA A 125 5.10 6.59 -13.93
N SER A 126 4.36 5.52 -14.25
CA SER A 126 3.91 5.23 -15.62
C SER A 126 2.97 6.30 -16.17
N TYR A 127 2.08 6.85 -15.34
CA TYR A 127 1.16 7.91 -15.73
C TYR A 127 1.94 9.19 -16.13
N PHE A 128 2.88 9.63 -15.29
CA PHE A 128 3.77 10.79 -15.55
C PHE A 128 4.90 10.51 -16.56
N ALA A 129 5.11 9.26 -16.96
CA ALA A 129 6.02 8.94 -18.04
C ALA A 129 5.37 9.14 -19.42
N THR A 130 4.04 9.05 -19.47
CA THR A 130 3.26 9.13 -20.71
C THR A 130 2.66 10.52 -20.96
N HIS A 131 2.56 11.35 -19.91
CA HIS A 131 2.01 12.71 -19.93
C HIS A 131 3.07 13.69 -19.45
#